data_AF-A0A3R7LPT3-F1
#
_entry.id   AF-A0A3R7LPT3-F1
#
_cell.length_a   1.000
_cell.length_b   1.000
_cell.length_c   1.000
_cell.angle_alpha   90.00
_cell.angle_beta   90.00
_cell.angle_gamma   90.00
#
_symmetry.space_group_name_H-M   'P 1'
#
loop_
_entity.id
_entity.type
_entity.pdbx_description
1 polymer ?
#
loop_
_entity_poly.entity_id
_entity_poly.type
_entity_poly.pdbx_seq_one_letter_code
_entity_poly.pdbx_strand_id
1 'polypeptide(L)'
;MESSLAGTGESKFGVKPSTTRRRRRSPVRREEDPHTHGVDEPKGQKGAVQADNSPEQPAAKRPRTESKTHSTFVELRRTLVDAAAVANFIEQHHDTKLRDVKQVNNFYQAISNCTEDFFASLCQEHRRHVHLALERMFELYATGKATISPAAHEFLIRCEQNGVKTVKWATELESEAPTTIDNSTSTEGTAIKRQQQQQLLPVLLSPRELLKRLAGIDPRGRLERMIEMCFTLGDLYTCARKLCKVTGGEKGLEYAATCQLISKTASKARRICGAALLADEPHLSSEEAATLSNVITTLISVTERALAARPPSTSQQPISKLAHFAKWCEGYGLLERSHMEAVAALEAQATRDLGLQATQLETVMMLKALPTGDEAAVRAALEGIWNERDCHFDPYSADVLSSIAVVSAAEGMSDAFRALVAARLVKTQQRQLHGSGLQLPRRALKFVNDEYSREKKESIKRMLAAEQEKREKTQAT
;
A
#
# COMPACT_ATOMS: atom_id res chain seq x y z
N MET A 1 -8.28 17.56 55.34
CA MET A 1 -8.52 18.76 54.53
C MET A 1 -9.45 18.35 53.40
N GLU A 2 -10.71 18.73 53.57
CA GLU A 2 -11.79 18.53 52.60
C GLU A 2 -11.61 19.49 51.42
N SER A 3 -11.99 19.04 50.22
CA SER A 3 -12.54 19.94 49.20
C SER A 3 -13.48 19.15 48.30
N SER A 4 -14.76 19.39 48.53
CA SER A 4 -15.91 18.96 47.74
C SER A 4 -16.18 20.01 46.66
N LEU A 5 -16.52 19.60 45.44
CA LEU A 5 -17.40 20.35 44.54
C LEU A 5 -18.25 19.40 43.70
N ALA A 6 -19.56 19.42 43.99
CA ALA A 6 -20.68 18.99 43.17
C ALA A 6 -20.69 19.76 41.82
N GLY A 7 -21.33 19.36 40.72
CA GLY A 7 -22.54 18.55 40.51
C GLY A 7 -23.56 19.37 39.71
N THR A 8 -24.00 18.85 38.56
CA THR A 8 -25.21 19.17 37.76
C THR A 8 -25.05 18.38 36.44
N GLY A 9 -26.01 17.70 35.83
CA GLY A 9 -27.46 17.62 35.95
C GLY A 9 -27.96 17.20 34.56
N GLU A 10 -28.77 16.15 34.49
CA GLU A 10 -29.22 15.43 33.29
C GLU A 10 -30.09 16.26 32.31
N SER A 11 -30.12 15.93 31.01
CA SER A 11 -31.30 15.32 30.36
C SER A 11 -31.06 14.96 28.88
N LYS A 12 -31.94 14.10 28.37
CA LYS A 12 -31.86 13.23 27.19
C LYS A 12 -32.60 13.79 25.98
N PHE A 13 -32.08 13.59 24.76
CA PHE A 13 -32.80 13.25 23.51
C PHE A 13 -31.75 12.59 22.59
N GLY A 14 -31.87 11.41 21.96
CA GLY A 14 -33.03 10.61 21.62
C GLY A 14 -33.17 10.46 20.11
N VAL A 15 -32.19 9.88 19.37
CA VAL A 15 -32.39 9.47 17.96
C VAL A 15 -31.71 8.12 17.68
N LYS A 16 -32.51 7.16 17.22
CA LYS A 16 -32.18 5.76 16.89
C LYS A 16 -31.31 5.65 15.63
N PRO A 17 -30.33 4.72 15.56
CA PRO A 17 -29.85 4.21 14.28
C PRO A 17 -30.69 3.01 13.83
N SER A 18 -31.24 3.12 12.63
CA SER A 18 -31.96 2.09 11.89
C SER A 18 -31.10 0.84 11.65
N THR A 19 -31.67 -0.32 11.94
CA THR A 19 -31.11 -1.64 11.68
C THR A 19 -31.28 -2.04 10.21
N THR A 20 -30.28 -1.81 9.37
CA THR A 20 -30.18 -2.44 8.04
C THR A 20 -29.31 -3.70 8.13
N ARG A 21 -30.02 -4.84 8.21
CA ARG A 21 -29.53 -6.21 8.19
C ARG A 21 -28.78 -6.51 6.88
N ARG A 22 -27.45 -6.38 6.87
CA ARG A 22 -26.61 -6.74 5.72
C ARG A 22 -26.42 -8.27 5.69
N ARG A 23 -27.24 -8.96 4.90
CA ARG A 23 -27.04 -10.37 4.52
C ARG A 23 -25.67 -10.52 3.84
N ARG A 24 -24.74 -11.24 4.46
CA ARG A 24 -23.52 -11.76 3.81
C ARG A 24 -23.94 -12.81 2.78
N ARG A 25 -23.69 -12.55 1.49
CA ARG A 25 -23.66 -13.59 0.46
C ARG A 25 -22.22 -14.09 0.35
N SER A 26 -22.01 -15.36 0.66
CA SER A 26 -20.75 -16.07 0.42
C SER A 26 -20.59 -16.33 -1.09
N PRO A 27 -19.38 -16.26 -1.67
CA PRO A 27 -19.15 -16.72 -3.03
C PRO A 27 -19.03 -18.25 -3.04
N VAL A 28 -19.83 -18.89 -3.89
CA VAL A 28 -19.76 -20.30 -4.24
C VAL A 28 -18.43 -20.55 -4.96
N ARG A 29 -17.56 -21.39 -4.37
CA ARG A 29 -16.41 -22.00 -5.05
C ARG A 29 -16.96 -23.01 -6.06
N ARG A 30 -16.60 -22.84 -7.34
CA ARG A 30 -16.73 -23.88 -8.35
C ARG A 30 -15.40 -24.65 -8.36
N GLU A 31 -15.47 -25.93 -8.03
CA GLU A 31 -14.42 -26.91 -8.30
C GLU A 31 -14.32 -27.09 -9.81
N GLU A 32 -13.12 -26.94 -10.36
CA GLU A 32 -12.75 -27.48 -11.67
C GLU A 32 -11.53 -28.37 -11.45
N ASP A 33 -11.76 -29.67 -11.58
CA ASP A 33 -10.71 -30.70 -11.64
C ASP A 33 -10.14 -30.80 -13.06
N PRO A 34 -8.92 -31.36 -13.21
CA PRO A 34 -8.05 -31.18 -14.36
C PRO A 34 -8.24 -32.26 -15.43
N HIS A 35 -8.10 -31.91 -16.71
CA HIS A 35 -7.96 -32.89 -17.79
C HIS A 35 -6.68 -32.69 -18.60
N THR A 36 -6.03 -33.84 -18.80
CA THR A 36 -4.70 -34.15 -19.31
C THR A 36 -4.64 -34.27 -20.85
N HIS A 37 -3.42 -34.18 -21.38
CA HIS A 37 -2.98 -34.33 -22.78
C HIS A 37 -3.43 -35.62 -23.51
N GLY A 38 -3.56 -35.54 -24.86
CA GLY A 38 -3.51 -36.71 -25.77
C GLY A 38 -3.94 -36.51 -27.24
N VAL A 39 -2.99 -36.11 -28.11
CA VAL A 39 -2.57 -36.72 -29.41
C VAL A 39 -3.59 -37.10 -30.54
N ASP A 40 -3.40 -36.42 -31.69
CA ASP A 40 -3.36 -36.80 -33.13
C ASP A 40 -4.51 -37.41 -33.98
N GLU A 41 -4.71 -36.70 -35.11
CA GLU A 41 -4.80 -37.12 -36.53
C GLU A 41 -6.15 -37.29 -37.29
N PRO A 42 -6.15 -37.01 -38.63
CA PRO A 42 -7.27 -36.44 -39.38
C PRO A 42 -7.81 -37.35 -40.51
N LYS A 43 -9.00 -37.05 -41.07
CA LYS A 43 -9.45 -37.64 -42.34
C LYS A 43 -10.28 -36.68 -43.21
N GLY A 44 -9.81 -36.48 -44.45
CA GLY A 44 -10.59 -36.83 -45.64
C GLY A 44 -11.20 -35.71 -46.49
N GLN A 45 -10.43 -35.23 -47.47
CA GLN A 45 -10.93 -34.62 -48.72
C GLN A 45 -11.68 -35.63 -49.59
N LYS A 46 -12.67 -35.17 -50.38
CA LYS A 46 -12.95 -35.64 -51.76
C LYS A 46 -13.88 -34.69 -52.53
N GLY A 47 -13.44 -34.28 -53.73
CA GLY A 47 -14.31 -34.10 -54.92
C GLY A 47 -14.55 -32.67 -55.45
N ALA A 48 -13.78 -32.26 -56.47
CA ALA A 48 -14.07 -31.19 -57.43
C ALA A 48 -14.92 -31.75 -58.62
N VAL A 49 -15.68 -31.02 -59.47
CA VAL A 49 -15.30 -30.05 -60.55
C VAL A 49 -16.59 -29.58 -61.31
N GLN A 50 -16.68 -28.27 -61.66
CA GLN A 50 -17.30 -27.50 -62.82
C GLN A 50 -18.52 -28.02 -63.65
N ALA A 51 -19.36 -27.22 -64.34
CA ALA A 51 -19.51 -25.77 -64.61
C ALA A 51 -20.90 -25.44 -65.25
N ASP A 52 -21.30 -24.16 -65.10
CA ASP A 52 -21.93 -23.22 -66.07
C ASP A 52 -23.46 -22.93 -66.15
N ASN A 53 -23.72 -21.65 -66.49
CA ASN A 53 -24.94 -20.90 -66.84
C ASN A 53 -25.73 -20.13 -65.74
N SER A 54 -25.62 -18.79 -65.80
CA SER A 54 -26.43 -17.75 -65.13
C SER A 54 -27.73 -17.44 -65.92
N PRO A 55 -28.63 -16.49 -65.54
CA PRO A 55 -28.77 -15.71 -64.29
C PRO A 55 -30.21 -15.71 -63.71
N GLU A 56 -30.36 -15.71 -62.38
CA GLU A 56 -31.62 -15.29 -61.74
C GLU A 56 -31.30 -14.46 -60.49
N GLN A 57 -31.68 -13.17 -60.51
CA GLN A 57 -31.64 -12.28 -59.34
C GLN A 57 -32.60 -12.82 -58.26
N PRO A 58 -32.27 -12.71 -56.97
CA PRO A 58 -33.03 -11.73 -56.17
C PRO A 58 -32.29 -11.09 -54.99
N ALA A 59 -32.76 -9.88 -54.64
CA ALA A 59 -32.76 -9.28 -53.31
C ALA A 59 -31.40 -9.01 -52.64
N ALA A 60 -30.84 -7.84 -52.95
CA ALA A 60 -29.78 -7.21 -52.18
C ALA A 60 -30.21 -7.03 -50.71
N LYS A 61 -29.74 -7.94 -49.85
CA LYS A 61 -29.65 -7.74 -48.41
C LYS A 61 -28.77 -6.51 -48.17
N ARG A 62 -29.34 -5.51 -47.49
CA ARG A 62 -28.60 -4.36 -46.95
C ARG A 62 -27.36 -4.88 -46.19
N PRO A 63 -26.14 -4.43 -46.51
CA PRO A 63 -24.99 -4.73 -45.66
C PRO A 63 -25.14 -3.88 -44.40
N ARG A 64 -25.53 -4.53 -43.31
CA ARG A 64 -25.47 -3.95 -41.97
C ARG A 64 -24.03 -4.08 -41.47
N THR A 65 -23.12 -3.34 -42.09
CA THR A 65 -21.81 -3.04 -41.50
C THR A 65 -22.03 -1.92 -40.48
N GLU A 66 -22.46 -2.30 -39.27
CA GLU A 66 -22.27 -1.46 -38.09
C GLU A 66 -20.75 -1.28 -37.92
N SER A 67 -20.24 -0.19 -38.46
CA SER A 67 -18.92 0.32 -38.17
C SER A 67 -18.82 0.45 -36.66
N LYS A 68 -17.98 -0.38 -36.02
CA LYS A 68 -17.60 -0.21 -34.61
C LYS A 68 -17.15 1.23 -34.43
N THR A 69 -17.96 2.07 -33.78
CA THR A 69 -17.58 3.42 -33.36
C THR A 69 -16.27 3.30 -32.60
N HIS A 70 -15.21 3.91 -33.13
CA HIS A 70 -13.92 3.92 -32.47
C HIS A 70 -14.11 4.49 -31.06
N SER A 71 -13.52 3.84 -30.05
CA SER A 71 -13.60 4.33 -28.67
C SER A 71 -13.05 5.75 -28.59
N THR A 72 -13.73 6.65 -27.87
CA THR A 72 -13.33 8.06 -27.69
C THR A 72 -11.88 8.20 -27.19
N PHE A 73 -11.37 7.20 -26.46
CA PHE A 73 -9.98 7.16 -26.03
C PHE A 73 -9.00 6.89 -27.19
N VAL A 74 -9.36 6.02 -28.14
CA VAL A 74 -8.54 5.71 -29.32
C VAL A 74 -8.44 6.94 -30.23
N GLU A 75 -9.54 7.68 -30.36
CA GLU A 75 -9.56 8.96 -31.08
C GLU A 75 -8.65 9.99 -30.40
N LEU A 76 -8.76 10.14 -29.06
CA LEU A 76 -7.88 11.02 -28.30
C LEU A 76 -6.39 10.70 -28.53
N ARG A 77 -6.01 9.41 -28.44
CA ARG A 77 -4.62 9.00 -28.68
C ARG A 77 -4.14 9.29 -30.09
N ARG A 78 -5.00 9.20 -31.10
CA ARG A 78 -4.67 9.57 -32.49
C ARG A 78 -4.50 11.07 -32.69
N THR A 79 -5.19 11.89 -31.88
CA THR A 79 -5.06 13.35 -31.95
C THR A 79 -3.83 13.89 -31.24
N LEU A 80 -3.33 13.20 -30.21
CA LEU A 80 -2.17 13.63 -29.41
C LEU A 80 -0.86 13.02 -29.97
N VAL A 81 -0.57 13.31 -31.23
CA VAL A 81 0.55 12.70 -31.99
C VAL A 81 1.92 13.32 -31.68
N ASP A 82 1.96 14.60 -31.34
CA ASP A 82 3.19 15.34 -31.05
C ASP A 82 3.01 16.33 -29.88
N ALA A 83 4.11 17.00 -29.51
CA ALA A 83 4.13 17.95 -28.40
C ALA A 83 3.20 19.15 -28.64
N ALA A 84 3.10 19.63 -29.88
CA ALA A 84 2.25 20.76 -30.26
C ALA A 84 0.76 20.41 -30.17
N ALA A 85 0.37 19.21 -30.60
CA ALA A 85 -1.00 18.71 -30.47
C ALA A 85 -1.41 18.56 -29.00
N VAL A 86 -0.49 18.14 -28.13
CA VAL A 86 -0.72 18.11 -26.68
C VAL A 86 -0.87 19.52 -26.10
N ALA A 87 0.01 20.45 -26.48
CA ALA A 87 -0.09 21.84 -26.04
C ALA A 87 -1.46 22.45 -26.43
N ASN A 88 -1.85 22.30 -27.69
CA ASN A 88 -3.16 22.74 -28.20
C ASN A 88 -4.33 22.09 -27.44
N PHE A 89 -4.23 20.79 -27.13
CA PHE A 89 -5.26 20.11 -26.35
C PHE A 89 -5.37 20.68 -24.93
N ILE A 90 -4.24 20.93 -24.27
CA ILE A 90 -4.20 21.55 -22.94
C ILE A 90 -4.85 22.92 -23.01
N GLU A 91 -4.44 23.78 -23.95
CA GLU A 91 -4.99 25.13 -24.11
C GLU A 91 -6.51 25.12 -24.30
N GLN A 92 -7.03 24.29 -25.21
CA GLN A 92 -8.45 24.23 -25.52
C GLN A 92 -9.30 23.61 -24.41
N HIS A 93 -8.72 22.71 -23.61
CA HIS A 93 -9.48 21.90 -22.66
C HIS A 93 -9.13 22.11 -21.19
N HIS A 94 -8.23 23.03 -20.88
CA HIS A 94 -7.79 23.36 -19.52
C HIS A 94 -8.97 23.64 -18.58
N ASP A 95 -9.91 24.49 -19.01
CA ASP A 95 -11.06 24.89 -18.19
C ASP A 95 -12.32 24.04 -18.39
N THR A 96 -12.26 23.03 -19.26
CA THR A 96 -13.39 22.15 -19.56
C THR A 96 -13.06 20.71 -19.21
N LYS A 97 -12.59 19.90 -20.18
CA LYS A 97 -12.38 18.46 -19.98
C LYS A 97 -11.35 18.18 -18.90
N LEU A 98 -10.30 18.99 -18.77
CA LEU A 98 -9.23 18.76 -17.79
C LEU A 98 -9.64 19.11 -16.35
N ARG A 99 -10.87 19.56 -16.09
CA ARG A 99 -11.41 19.66 -14.72
C ARG A 99 -12.03 18.36 -14.20
N ASP A 100 -12.27 17.39 -15.08
CA ASP A 100 -12.83 16.10 -14.70
C ASP A 100 -11.73 15.05 -14.54
N VAL A 101 -11.72 14.37 -13.38
CA VAL A 101 -10.68 13.38 -13.02
C VAL A 101 -10.61 12.24 -14.05
N LYS A 102 -11.74 11.80 -14.62
CA LYS A 102 -11.76 10.71 -15.59
C LYS A 102 -11.14 11.15 -16.91
N GLN A 103 -11.48 12.35 -17.40
CA GLN A 103 -10.91 12.90 -18.61
C GLN A 103 -9.41 13.20 -18.47
N VAL A 104 -8.98 13.74 -17.34
CA VAL A 104 -7.55 13.96 -17.05
C VAL A 104 -6.76 12.65 -17.03
N ASN A 105 -7.30 11.60 -16.41
CA ASN A 105 -6.67 10.29 -16.45
C ASN A 105 -6.59 9.72 -17.87
N ASN A 106 -7.64 9.88 -18.68
CA ASN A 106 -7.61 9.48 -20.10
C ASN A 106 -6.56 10.26 -20.89
N PHE A 107 -6.41 11.56 -20.63
CA PHE A 107 -5.40 12.41 -21.24
C PHE A 107 -3.98 11.91 -20.92
N TYR A 108 -3.65 11.73 -19.63
CA TYR A 108 -2.33 11.21 -19.25
C TYR A 108 -2.09 9.80 -19.79
N GLN A 109 -3.13 8.94 -19.79
CA GLN A 109 -3.04 7.60 -20.36
C GLN A 109 -2.78 7.61 -21.87
N ALA A 110 -3.29 8.62 -22.59
CA ALA A 110 -3.08 8.75 -24.04
C ALA A 110 -1.63 9.14 -24.39
N ILE A 111 -0.96 9.92 -23.54
CA ILE A 111 0.43 10.35 -23.72
C ILE A 111 1.46 9.46 -22.97
N SER A 112 1.00 8.46 -22.23
CA SER A 112 1.86 7.51 -21.51
C SER A 112 2.61 6.59 -22.48
N ASN A 113 3.88 6.31 -22.17
CA ASN A 113 4.82 5.55 -23.00
C ASN A 113 5.12 6.19 -24.37
N CYS A 114 4.87 7.49 -24.54
CA CYS A 114 5.46 8.24 -25.66
C CYS A 114 7.00 8.30 -25.52
N THR A 115 7.69 8.62 -26.63
CA THR A 115 9.14 8.66 -26.70
C THR A 115 9.74 9.73 -25.80
N GLU A 116 11.03 9.60 -25.49
CA GLU A 116 11.74 10.62 -24.70
C GLU A 116 11.78 11.96 -25.43
N ASP A 117 12.04 11.95 -26.74
CA ASP A 117 12.04 13.15 -27.60
C ASP A 117 10.71 13.91 -27.53
N PHE A 118 9.59 13.19 -27.50
CA PHE A 118 8.26 13.81 -27.34
C PHE A 118 8.16 14.61 -26.04
N PHE A 119 8.62 14.04 -24.91
CA PHE A 119 8.61 14.74 -23.62
C PHE A 119 9.65 15.86 -23.56
N ALA A 120 10.79 15.70 -24.23
CA ALA A 120 11.80 16.74 -24.35
C ALA A 120 11.24 17.97 -25.09
N SER A 121 10.66 17.78 -26.28
CA SER A 121 9.99 18.86 -27.03
C SER A 121 8.84 19.47 -26.24
N LEU A 122 7.98 18.67 -25.60
CA LEU A 122 6.88 19.20 -24.80
C LEU A 122 7.37 20.07 -23.63
N CYS A 123 8.42 19.63 -22.92
CA CYS A 123 8.97 20.38 -21.79
C CYS A 123 9.81 21.58 -22.22
N GLN A 124 10.40 21.59 -23.42
CA GLN A 124 11.28 22.67 -23.89
C GLN A 124 10.58 23.70 -24.77
N GLU A 125 9.55 23.33 -25.54
CA GLU A 125 8.91 24.23 -26.51
C GLU A 125 7.55 24.72 -26.04
N HIS A 126 6.92 24.01 -25.09
CA HIS A 126 5.57 24.29 -24.62
C HIS A 126 5.51 24.42 -23.08
N ARG A 127 6.47 25.14 -22.48
CA ARG A 127 6.64 25.25 -21.03
C ARG A 127 5.36 25.66 -20.31
N ARG A 128 4.67 26.69 -20.82
CA ARG A 128 3.40 27.18 -20.26
C ARG A 128 2.33 26.08 -20.16
N HIS A 129 2.21 25.23 -21.18
CA HIS A 129 1.21 24.15 -21.21
C HIS A 129 1.54 23.04 -20.22
N VAL A 130 2.83 22.70 -20.09
CA VAL A 130 3.30 21.76 -19.05
C VAL A 130 2.99 22.30 -17.66
N HIS A 131 3.24 23.59 -17.41
CA HIS A 131 2.94 24.23 -16.13
C HIS A 131 1.43 24.21 -15.82
N LEU A 132 0.58 24.58 -16.79
CA LEU A 132 -0.89 24.48 -16.64
C LEU A 132 -1.37 23.05 -16.35
N ALA A 133 -0.78 22.04 -17.00
CA ALA A 133 -1.10 20.65 -16.73
C ALA A 133 -0.73 20.24 -15.30
N LEU A 134 0.40 20.72 -14.78
CA LEU A 134 0.82 20.48 -13.39
C LEU A 134 -0.08 21.19 -12.38
N GLU A 135 -0.50 22.43 -12.65
CA GLU A 135 -1.46 23.16 -11.83
C GLU A 135 -2.78 22.40 -11.76
N ARG A 136 -3.30 21.98 -12.92
CA ARG A 136 -4.54 21.20 -12.97
C ARG A 136 -4.44 19.87 -12.24
N MET A 137 -3.31 19.18 -12.38
CA MET A 137 -3.04 17.97 -11.61
C MET A 137 -3.07 18.27 -10.10
N PHE A 138 -2.43 19.35 -9.66
CA PHE A 138 -2.39 19.71 -8.25
C PHE A 138 -3.79 20.02 -7.71
N GLU A 139 -4.60 20.81 -8.42
CA GLU A 139 -5.97 21.11 -8.03
C GLU A 139 -6.83 19.86 -7.83
N LEU A 140 -6.70 18.86 -8.72
CA LEU A 140 -7.51 17.66 -8.67
C LEU A 140 -7.08 16.69 -7.55
N TYR A 141 -5.77 16.49 -7.38
CA TYR A 141 -5.26 15.44 -6.50
C TYR A 141 -4.84 15.93 -5.11
N ALA A 142 -4.60 17.23 -4.90
CA ALA A 142 -4.15 17.76 -3.59
C ALA A 142 -5.14 17.51 -2.46
N THR A 143 -6.44 17.36 -2.77
CA THR A 143 -7.48 17.08 -1.76
C THR A 143 -7.48 15.63 -1.28
N GLY A 144 -6.76 14.72 -1.94
CA GLY A 144 -6.76 13.29 -1.64
C GLY A 144 -8.06 12.56 -1.98
N LYS A 145 -9.04 13.23 -2.60
CA LYS A 145 -10.32 12.63 -3.00
C LYS A 145 -10.20 11.75 -4.25
N ALA A 146 -9.17 12.00 -5.07
CA ALA A 146 -8.87 11.26 -6.27
C ALA A 146 -7.47 10.64 -6.15
N THR A 147 -7.33 9.41 -6.63
CA THR A 147 -6.04 8.71 -6.72
C THR A 147 -5.32 9.13 -8.00
N ILE A 148 -4.02 9.42 -7.89
CA ILE A 148 -3.17 9.70 -9.06
C ILE A 148 -2.99 8.41 -9.86
N SER A 149 -3.25 8.44 -11.16
CA SER A 149 -3.06 7.28 -12.03
C SER A 149 -1.58 7.02 -12.34
N PRO A 150 -1.18 5.78 -12.69
CA PRO A 150 0.20 5.48 -13.09
C PRO A 150 0.71 6.35 -14.25
N ALA A 151 -0.17 6.68 -15.21
CA ALA A 151 0.16 7.55 -16.33
C ALA A 151 0.41 9.00 -15.89
N ALA A 152 -0.35 9.52 -14.92
CA ALA A 152 -0.10 10.82 -14.33
C ALA A 152 1.23 10.84 -13.55
N HIS A 153 1.56 9.76 -12.83
CA HIS A 153 2.89 9.60 -12.20
C HIS A 153 4.02 9.60 -13.24
N GLU A 154 3.85 8.92 -14.37
CA GLU A 154 4.82 8.97 -15.48
C GLU A 154 5.03 10.39 -15.99
N PHE A 155 3.95 11.15 -16.22
CA PHE A 155 4.05 12.55 -16.65
C PHE A 155 4.91 13.38 -15.67
N LEU A 156 4.68 13.24 -14.37
CA LEU A 156 5.50 13.91 -13.33
C LEU A 156 6.97 13.50 -13.40
N ILE A 157 7.25 12.21 -13.54
CA ILE A 157 8.61 11.68 -13.64
C ILE A 157 9.30 12.24 -14.89
N ARG A 158 8.61 12.24 -16.04
CA ARG A 158 9.12 12.77 -17.32
C ARG A 158 9.39 14.27 -17.24
N CYS A 159 8.52 15.05 -16.57
CA CYS A 159 8.77 16.47 -16.31
C CYS A 159 10.06 16.68 -15.49
N GLU A 160 10.27 15.87 -14.44
CA GLU A 160 11.48 15.96 -13.63
C GLU A 160 12.75 15.59 -14.38
N GLN A 161 12.70 14.58 -15.24
CA GLN A 161 13.80 14.13 -16.09
C GLN A 161 14.18 15.21 -17.11
N ASN A 162 13.18 15.92 -17.65
CA ASN A 162 13.37 17.02 -18.61
C ASN A 162 13.60 18.39 -17.95
N GLY A 163 14.01 18.44 -16.68
CA GLY A 163 14.53 19.66 -16.07
C GLY A 163 13.48 20.68 -15.60
N VAL A 164 12.18 20.36 -15.59
CA VAL A 164 11.10 21.28 -15.16
C VAL A 164 11.28 21.80 -13.72
N LYS A 165 11.98 21.05 -12.88
CA LYS A 165 12.32 21.44 -11.49
C LYS A 165 13.48 22.47 -11.38
N THR A 166 14.17 22.76 -12.47
CA THR A 166 15.37 23.62 -12.46
C THR A 166 15.00 25.09 -12.45
N VAL A 167 15.87 25.93 -11.87
CA VAL A 167 15.66 27.39 -11.87
C VAL A 167 15.69 27.94 -13.29
N LYS A 168 16.59 27.42 -14.15
CA LYS A 168 16.69 27.78 -15.57
C LYS A 168 15.36 27.61 -16.30
N TRP A 169 14.67 26.49 -16.08
CA TRP A 169 13.39 26.23 -16.72
C TRP A 169 12.31 27.23 -16.27
N ALA A 170 12.28 27.57 -14.97
CA ALA A 170 11.34 28.56 -14.44
C ALA A 170 11.60 29.98 -14.99
N THR A 171 12.85 30.40 -15.09
CA THR A 171 13.20 31.71 -15.67
C THR A 171 12.85 31.80 -17.16
N GLU A 172 13.02 30.72 -17.91
CA GLU A 172 12.63 30.64 -19.32
C GLU A 172 11.10 30.72 -19.47
N LEU A 173 10.34 30.05 -18.60
CA LEU A 173 8.87 30.15 -18.57
C LEU A 173 8.39 31.59 -18.31
N GLU A 174 9.02 32.30 -17.38
CA GLU A 174 8.68 33.70 -17.07
C GLU A 174 9.00 34.64 -18.25
N SER A 175 10.03 34.32 -19.03
CA SER A 175 10.45 35.09 -20.20
C SER A 175 9.53 34.87 -21.42
N GLU A 176 8.80 33.76 -21.47
CA GLU A 176 7.78 33.46 -22.49
C GLU A 176 6.43 34.14 -22.23
N ALA A 177 6.24 34.73 -21.04
CA ALA A 177 5.05 35.54 -20.76
C ALA A 177 5.08 36.81 -21.61
N PRO A 178 3.99 37.16 -22.33
CA PRO A 178 4.00 38.32 -23.22
C PRO A 178 4.19 39.61 -22.42
N THR A 179 5.37 40.21 -22.55
CA THR A 179 5.63 41.61 -22.23
C THR A 179 4.76 42.48 -23.14
N THR A 180 3.56 42.84 -22.67
CA THR A 180 2.76 43.88 -23.31
C THR A 180 2.73 45.10 -22.41
N ILE A 181 3.72 45.97 -22.58
CA ILE A 181 3.50 47.41 -22.45
C ILE A 181 4.26 48.06 -23.59
N ASP A 182 3.62 48.16 -24.75
CA ASP A 182 3.91 49.23 -25.70
C ASP A 182 2.69 50.13 -25.75
N ASN A 183 2.82 51.29 -25.11
CA ASN A 183 1.89 52.40 -25.28
C ASN A 183 2.10 52.96 -26.68
N SER A 184 1.29 52.56 -27.64
CA SER A 184 1.12 53.32 -28.87
C SER A 184 -0.36 53.50 -29.21
N THR A 185 -0.68 54.77 -29.42
CA THR A 185 -1.96 55.43 -29.55
C THR A 185 -2.66 55.09 -30.88
N SER A 186 -4.00 55.16 -30.89
CA SER A 186 -4.91 55.32 -32.06
C SER A 186 -5.10 54.06 -32.96
N THR A 187 -6.25 53.69 -33.53
CA THR A 187 -7.60 54.26 -33.67
C THR A 187 -8.59 53.11 -33.97
N GLU A 188 -9.89 53.38 -33.80
CA GLU A 188 -11.11 52.62 -34.10
C GLU A 188 -11.08 51.42 -35.07
N GLY A 189 -11.79 50.34 -34.69
CA GLY A 189 -12.11 49.21 -35.57
C GLY A 189 -12.71 48.00 -34.84
N THR A 190 -14.03 47.94 -34.73
CA THR A 190 -14.82 46.99 -33.94
C THR A 190 -14.96 45.62 -34.62
N ALA A 191 -14.05 44.68 -34.36
CA ALA A 191 -14.28 43.23 -34.42
C ALA A 191 -13.01 42.53 -33.91
N ILE A 192 -13.15 41.39 -33.21
CA ILE A 192 -12.06 40.57 -32.65
C ILE A 192 -11.48 41.11 -31.32
N LYS A 193 -12.32 41.15 -30.27
CA LYS A 193 -11.87 41.11 -28.87
C LYS A 193 -12.58 39.98 -28.12
N ARG A 194 -12.27 38.73 -28.47
CA ARG A 194 -12.60 37.55 -27.65
C ARG A 194 -11.43 36.58 -27.44
N GLN A 195 -10.23 36.89 -27.94
CA GLN A 195 -9.07 35.98 -27.88
C GLN A 195 -7.86 36.48 -27.07
N GLN A 196 -7.92 37.63 -26.39
CA GLN A 196 -6.77 38.13 -25.61
C GLN A 196 -7.07 38.43 -24.14
N GLN A 197 -8.15 37.86 -23.60
CA GLN A 197 -8.55 38.08 -22.20
C GLN A 197 -8.92 36.77 -21.48
N GLN A 198 -8.26 35.66 -21.82
CA GLN A 198 -8.13 34.57 -20.85
C GLN A 198 -7.08 35.01 -19.83
N GLN A 199 -7.63 35.56 -18.76
CA GLN A 199 -7.01 35.93 -17.50
C GLN A 199 -5.72 35.13 -17.25
N LEU A 200 -4.62 35.87 -17.09
CA LEU A 200 -3.45 35.43 -16.33
C LEU A 200 -3.95 35.02 -14.94
N LEU A 201 -4.28 33.73 -14.79
CA LEU A 201 -4.44 33.13 -13.47
C LEU A 201 -3.11 33.37 -12.76
N PRO A 202 -3.11 33.93 -11.53
CA PRO A 202 -1.89 34.09 -10.78
C PRO A 202 -1.26 32.70 -10.62
N VAL A 203 -0.03 32.54 -11.11
CA VAL A 203 0.76 31.33 -10.91
C VAL A 203 0.95 31.16 -9.41
N LEU A 204 0.13 30.32 -8.77
CA LEU A 204 0.09 30.22 -7.31
C LEU A 204 1.32 29.49 -6.76
N LEU A 205 1.96 28.65 -7.58
CA LEU A 205 3.13 27.85 -7.21
C LEU A 205 4.09 27.71 -8.40
N SER A 206 5.39 27.80 -8.13
CA SER A 206 6.41 27.55 -9.14
C SER A 206 6.37 26.08 -9.62
N PRO A 207 6.82 25.78 -10.85
CA PRO A 207 6.86 24.41 -11.39
C PRO A 207 7.60 23.43 -10.47
N ARG A 208 8.69 23.89 -9.85
CA ARG A 208 9.46 23.13 -8.86
C ARG A 208 8.62 22.79 -7.62
N GLU A 209 7.87 23.75 -7.10
CA GLU A 209 7.04 23.54 -5.91
C GLU A 209 5.82 22.66 -6.21
N LEU A 210 5.23 22.79 -7.40
CA LEU A 210 4.17 21.89 -7.88
C LEU A 210 4.66 20.44 -7.95
N LEU A 211 5.78 20.18 -8.63
CA LEU A 211 6.35 18.83 -8.71
C LEU A 211 6.66 18.25 -7.34
N LYS A 212 7.24 19.06 -6.43
CA LYS A 212 7.54 18.64 -5.06
C LYS A 212 6.28 18.26 -4.29
N ARG A 213 5.21 19.06 -4.38
CA ARG A 213 3.95 18.79 -3.69
C ARG A 213 3.21 17.59 -4.27
N LEU A 214 3.12 17.51 -5.60
CA LEU A 214 2.52 16.39 -6.33
C LEU A 214 3.22 15.07 -6.00
N ALA A 215 4.56 15.08 -5.96
CA ALA A 215 5.35 13.91 -5.58
C ALA A 215 5.12 13.46 -4.13
N GLY A 216 4.64 14.36 -3.26
CA GLY A 216 4.31 14.07 -1.86
C GLY A 216 2.88 13.55 -1.64
N ILE A 217 1.98 13.65 -2.63
CA ILE A 217 0.58 13.20 -2.49
C ILE A 217 0.50 11.68 -2.43
N ASP A 218 1.18 11.00 -3.36
CA ASP A 218 1.20 9.54 -3.45
C ASP A 218 2.65 9.05 -3.68
N PRO A 219 3.48 9.01 -2.61
CA PRO A 219 4.88 8.59 -2.71
C PRO A 219 5.02 7.11 -3.10
N ARG A 220 4.02 6.27 -2.77
CA ARG A 220 3.98 4.86 -3.14
C ARG A 220 3.82 4.70 -4.65
N GLY A 221 2.72 5.21 -5.21
CA GLY A 221 2.41 5.06 -6.63
C GLY A 221 3.47 5.70 -7.52
N ARG A 222 4.05 6.82 -7.07
CA ARG A 222 5.17 7.45 -7.76
C ARG A 222 6.41 6.56 -7.81
N LEU A 223 6.83 6.00 -6.66
CA LEU A 223 8.01 5.13 -6.60
C LEU A 223 7.79 3.83 -7.37
N GLU A 224 6.58 3.27 -7.30
CA GLU A 224 6.17 2.11 -8.09
C GLU A 224 6.32 2.37 -9.59
N ARG A 225 5.84 3.52 -10.07
CA ARG A 225 5.98 3.91 -11.48
C ARG A 225 7.43 4.15 -11.87
N MET A 226 8.23 4.77 -11.01
CA MET A 226 9.67 4.94 -11.25
C MET A 226 10.38 3.59 -11.47
N ILE A 227 10.11 2.59 -10.62
CA ILE A 227 10.70 1.25 -10.74
C ILE A 227 10.29 0.59 -12.08
N GLU A 228 9.03 0.73 -12.48
CA GLU A 228 8.55 0.20 -13.75
C GLU A 228 9.26 0.82 -14.96
N MET A 229 9.55 2.11 -14.88
CA MET A 229 10.23 2.89 -15.92
C MET A 229 11.76 2.77 -15.91
N CYS A 230 12.39 2.11 -14.93
CA CYS A 230 13.84 1.93 -14.96
C CYS A 230 14.27 1.10 -16.18
N PHE A 231 15.35 1.51 -16.85
CA PHE A 231 15.97 0.70 -17.90
C PHE A 231 17.42 0.34 -17.57
N THR A 232 18.06 1.09 -16.68
CA THR A 232 19.44 0.88 -16.24
C THR A 232 19.53 0.51 -14.75
N LEU A 233 20.67 -0.06 -14.34
CA LEU A 233 20.96 -0.29 -12.93
C LEU A 233 21.11 1.01 -12.14
N GLY A 234 21.61 2.09 -12.76
CA GLY A 234 21.72 3.41 -12.14
C GLY A 234 20.36 4.01 -11.76
N ASP A 235 19.36 3.90 -12.65
CA ASP A 235 17.98 4.30 -12.36
C ASP A 235 17.41 3.51 -11.18
N LEU A 236 17.65 2.19 -11.21
CA LEU A 236 17.14 1.30 -10.19
C LEU A 236 17.80 1.55 -8.83
N TYR A 237 19.10 1.85 -8.80
CA TYR A 237 19.78 2.28 -7.58
C TYR A 237 19.20 3.58 -7.02
N THR A 238 18.85 4.53 -7.87
CA THR A 238 18.13 5.74 -7.45
C THR A 238 16.76 5.40 -6.83
N CYS A 239 16.04 4.44 -7.40
CA CYS A 239 14.77 3.95 -6.84
C CYS A 239 14.98 3.23 -5.50
N ALA A 240 16.00 2.37 -5.37
CA ALA A 240 16.32 1.67 -4.14
C ALA A 240 16.66 2.64 -3.00
N ARG A 241 17.45 3.69 -3.27
CA ARG A 241 17.73 4.76 -2.28
C ARG A 241 16.47 5.51 -1.88
N LYS A 242 15.60 5.83 -2.84
CA LYS A 242 14.30 6.47 -2.54
C LYS A 242 13.43 5.57 -1.68
N LEU A 243 13.34 4.27 -2.01
CA LEU A 243 12.65 3.26 -1.19
C LEU A 243 13.19 3.25 0.24
N CYS A 244 14.51 3.21 0.39
CA CYS A 244 15.19 3.25 1.68
C CYS A 244 14.85 4.50 2.50
N LYS A 245 14.77 5.66 1.85
CA LYS A 245 14.40 6.93 2.51
C LYS A 245 12.93 6.95 2.93
N VAL A 246 12.00 6.53 2.06
CA VAL A 246 10.56 6.59 2.37
C VAL A 246 10.14 5.55 3.41
N THR A 247 10.86 4.44 3.55
CA THR A 247 10.61 3.46 4.63
C THR A 247 11.22 3.85 5.97
N GLY A 248 12.18 4.80 5.98
CA GLY A 248 12.83 5.28 7.22
C GLY A 248 12.23 6.54 7.83
N GLY A 249 11.22 7.16 7.19
CA GLY A 249 10.59 8.38 7.69
C GLY A 249 9.47 8.13 8.70
N GLU A 250 9.13 9.14 9.50
CA GLU A 250 8.03 9.10 10.49
C GLU A 250 6.66 8.78 9.88
N LYS A 251 6.42 9.23 8.64
CA LYS A 251 5.25 8.87 7.82
C LYS A 251 5.63 7.80 6.80
N GLY A 252 6.24 6.72 7.29
CA GLY A 252 6.70 5.61 6.46
C GLY A 252 5.57 4.99 5.63
N LEU A 253 5.96 4.29 4.56
CA LEU A 253 5.00 3.51 3.77
C LEU A 253 4.37 2.40 4.59
N GLU A 254 3.13 2.05 4.28
CA GLU A 254 2.48 0.85 4.84
C GLU A 254 3.36 -0.38 4.60
N TYR A 255 3.38 -1.29 5.57
CA TYR A 255 4.18 -2.52 5.51
C TYR A 255 3.93 -3.32 4.22
N ALA A 256 2.66 -3.54 3.85
CA ALA A 256 2.30 -4.28 2.64
C ALA A 256 2.83 -3.60 1.37
N ALA A 257 2.76 -2.26 1.31
CA ALA A 257 3.32 -1.48 0.20
C ALA A 257 4.85 -1.59 0.14
N THR A 258 5.52 -1.58 1.29
CA THR A 258 6.96 -1.78 1.40
C THR A 258 7.37 -3.17 0.86
N CYS A 259 6.70 -4.24 1.28
CA CYS A 259 6.94 -5.59 0.76
C CYS A 259 6.76 -5.69 -0.77
N GLN A 260 5.73 -5.03 -1.30
CA GLN A 260 5.47 -4.99 -2.74
C GLN A 260 6.59 -4.26 -3.49
N LEU A 261 7.05 -3.11 -2.99
CA LEU A 261 8.11 -2.33 -3.63
C LEU A 261 9.47 -3.02 -3.58
N ILE A 262 9.81 -3.69 -2.47
CA ILE A 262 11.01 -4.56 -2.38
C ILE A 262 10.93 -5.63 -3.48
N SER A 263 9.80 -6.33 -3.57
CA SER A 263 9.57 -7.39 -4.56
C SER A 263 9.64 -6.89 -6.00
N LYS A 264 9.05 -5.73 -6.29
CA LYS A 264 9.10 -5.09 -7.62
C LYS A 264 10.53 -4.68 -7.97
N THR A 265 11.26 -4.10 -7.02
CA THR A 265 12.65 -3.65 -7.24
C THR A 265 13.56 -4.86 -7.52
N ALA A 266 13.48 -5.93 -6.72
CA ALA A 266 14.24 -7.16 -6.96
C ALA A 266 13.89 -7.81 -8.31
N SER A 267 12.61 -7.86 -8.67
CA SER A 267 12.16 -8.39 -9.96
C SER A 267 12.60 -7.53 -11.15
N LYS A 268 12.65 -6.20 -10.98
CA LYS A 268 13.15 -5.28 -12.00
C LYS A 268 14.66 -5.40 -12.16
N ALA A 269 15.42 -5.49 -11.05
CA ALA A 269 16.87 -5.72 -11.05
C ALA A 269 17.21 -6.97 -11.88
N ARG A 270 16.53 -8.09 -11.59
CA ARG A 270 16.70 -9.34 -12.35
C ARG A 270 16.45 -9.16 -13.84
N ARG A 271 15.42 -8.41 -14.24
CA ARG A 271 15.11 -8.20 -15.66
C ARG A 271 16.16 -7.33 -16.36
N ILE A 272 16.65 -6.28 -15.70
CA ILE A 272 17.71 -5.42 -16.24
C ILE A 272 19.00 -6.23 -16.40
N CYS A 273 19.45 -6.94 -15.35
CA CYS A 273 20.62 -7.80 -15.43
C CYS A 273 20.45 -8.94 -16.43
N GLY A 274 19.27 -9.57 -16.47
CA GLY A 274 18.98 -10.67 -17.38
C GLY A 274 19.02 -10.26 -18.84
N ALA A 275 18.63 -9.02 -19.17
CA ALA A 275 18.76 -8.50 -20.53
C ALA A 275 20.22 -8.37 -20.96
N ALA A 276 21.12 -7.95 -20.05
CA ALA A 276 22.56 -7.86 -20.31
C ALA A 276 23.23 -9.25 -20.39
N LEU A 277 22.83 -10.19 -19.53
CA LEU A 277 23.44 -11.52 -19.42
C LEU A 277 22.89 -12.55 -20.42
N LEU A 278 21.80 -12.25 -21.11
CA LEU A 278 21.24 -13.09 -22.19
C LEU A 278 21.48 -12.50 -23.59
N ALA A 279 22.25 -11.41 -23.68
CA ALA A 279 22.69 -10.85 -24.95
C ALA A 279 23.77 -11.74 -25.60
N ASP A 280 24.02 -11.51 -26.89
CA ASP A 280 25.00 -12.29 -27.67
C ASP A 280 26.42 -12.24 -27.08
N GLU A 281 26.77 -11.14 -26.38
CA GLU A 281 27.96 -11.00 -25.55
C GLU A 281 27.58 -10.79 -24.09
N PRO A 282 27.39 -11.87 -23.31
CA PRO A 282 26.87 -11.79 -21.96
C PRO A 282 27.93 -11.26 -21.00
N HIS A 283 27.84 -9.99 -20.66
CA HIS A 283 28.70 -9.38 -19.66
C HIS A 283 28.00 -8.21 -18.97
N LEU A 284 28.25 -8.06 -17.67
CA LEU A 284 28.00 -6.82 -16.95
C LEU A 284 29.35 -6.11 -16.83
N SER A 285 29.39 -4.82 -17.13
CA SER A 285 30.58 -4.02 -16.89
C SER A 285 30.89 -3.96 -15.39
N SER A 286 32.14 -3.65 -15.04
CA SER A 286 32.57 -3.50 -13.64
C SER A 286 31.73 -2.43 -12.89
N GLU A 287 31.38 -1.34 -13.58
CA GLU A 287 30.52 -0.29 -13.02
C GLU A 287 29.09 -0.77 -12.77
N GLU A 288 28.52 -1.56 -13.68
CA GLU A 288 27.20 -2.16 -13.52
C GLU A 288 27.18 -3.20 -12.40
N ALA A 289 28.22 -4.02 -12.27
CA ALA A 289 28.36 -4.96 -11.16
C ALA A 289 28.44 -4.23 -9.82
N ALA A 290 29.23 -3.16 -9.73
CA ALA A 290 29.30 -2.32 -8.53
C ALA A 290 27.95 -1.64 -8.22
N THR A 291 27.24 -1.19 -9.25
CA THR A 291 25.89 -0.61 -9.09
C THR A 291 24.88 -1.65 -8.61
N LEU A 292 24.92 -2.87 -9.15
CA LEU A 292 24.09 -3.99 -8.71
C LEU A 292 24.34 -4.34 -7.24
N SER A 293 25.62 -4.42 -6.83
CA SER A 293 26.00 -4.61 -5.43
C SER A 293 25.36 -3.55 -4.52
N ASN A 294 25.42 -2.28 -4.92
CA ASN A 294 24.78 -1.18 -4.19
C ASN A 294 23.25 -1.29 -4.13
N VAL A 295 22.58 -1.74 -5.20
CA VAL A 295 21.14 -2.02 -5.19
C VAL A 295 20.81 -3.10 -4.16
N ILE A 296 21.58 -4.18 -4.13
CA ILE A 296 21.34 -5.33 -3.25
C ILE A 296 21.60 -4.99 -1.80
N THR A 297 22.70 -4.31 -1.49
CA THR A 297 22.97 -3.77 -0.14
C THR A 297 21.80 -2.90 0.34
N THR A 298 21.27 -2.05 -0.53
CA THR A 298 20.11 -1.20 -0.19
C THR A 298 18.85 -2.03 0.05
N LEU A 299 18.59 -3.05 -0.77
CA LEU A 299 17.42 -3.92 -0.62
C LEU A 299 17.50 -4.79 0.64
N ILE A 300 18.68 -5.29 1.01
CA ILE A 300 18.92 -6.01 2.26
C ILE A 300 18.56 -5.10 3.44
N SER A 301 19.13 -3.88 3.50
CA SER A 301 18.85 -2.92 4.58
C SER A 301 17.37 -2.52 4.69
N VAL A 302 16.67 -2.36 3.55
CA VAL A 302 15.23 -2.08 3.56
C VAL A 302 14.44 -3.29 4.05
N THR A 303 14.85 -4.50 3.67
CA THR A 303 14.18 -5.74 4.05
C THR A 303 14.36 -6.04 5.53
N GLU A 304 15.55 -5.82 6.08
CA GLU A 304 15.85 -5.87 7.53
C GLU A 304 14.90 -4.96 8.31
N ARG A 305 14.83 -3.68 7.93
CA ARG A 305 13.94 -2.72 8.60
C ARG A 305 12.47 -3.09 8.46
N ALA A 306 12.06 -3.57 7.29
CA ALA A 306 10.69 -4.02 7.09
C ALA A 306 10.37 -5.20 8.00
N LEU A 307 11.21 -6.24 8.05
CA LEU A 307 11.03 -7.40 8.93
C LEU A 307 10.95 -6.98 10.40
N ALA A 308 11.85 -6.09 10.86
CA ALA A 308 11.83 -5.58 12.23
C ALA A 308 10.55 -4.78 12.57
N ALA A 309 9.99 -4.05 11.61
CA ALA A 309 8.76 -3.27 11.76
C ALA A 309 7.48 -4.05 11.41
N ARG A 310 7.56 -5.37 11.20
CA ARG A 310 6.44 -6.19 10.75
C ARG A 310 5.33 -6.22 11.81
N PRO A 311 4.06 -5.91 11.45
CA PRO A 311 2.95 -6.07 12.37
C PRO A 311 2.73 -7.56 12.73
N PRO A 312 2.48 -7.91 14.01
CA PRO A 312 2.30 -9.30 14.44
C PRO A 312 1.20 -10.07 13.70
N SER A 313 0.16 -9.37 13.24
CA SER A 313 -0.98 -9.95 12.52
C SER A 313 -0.72 -10.22 11.03
N THR A 314 0.42 -9.79 10.50
CA THR A 314 0.72 -9.88 9.06
C THR A 314 1.59 -11.08 8.75
N SER A 315 1.12 -11.97 7.87
CA SER A 315 1.87 -13.13 7.37
C SER A 315 2.70 -12.82 6.12
N GLN A 316 2.46 -11.69 5.46
CA GLN A 316 3.23 -11.26 4.30
C GLN A 316 4.71 -11.06 4.68
N GLN A 317 5.61 -11.61 3.88
CA GLN A 317 7.06 -11.51 4.08
C GLN A 317 7.72 -10.76 2.91
N PRO A 318 8.63 -9.80 3.15
CA PRO A 318 9.31 -9.04 2.11
C PRO A 318 10.47 -9.81 1.43
N ILE A 319 10.84 -11.00 1.93
CA ILE A 319 12.12 -11.63 1.59
C ILE A 319 12.09 -12.54 0.36
N SER A 320 10.98 -13.20 0.04
CA SER A 320 10.96 -14.30 -0.96
C SER A 320 11.51 -13.90 -2.33
N LYS A 321 11.06 -12.77 -2.90
CA LYS A 321 11.54 -12.29 -4.20
C LYS A 321 12.99 -11.83 -4.17
N LEU A 322 13.44 -11.26 -3.06
CA LEU A 322 14.84 -10.89 -2.86
C LEU A 322 15.73 -12.14 -2.76
N ALA A 323 15.30 -13.16 -2.01
CA ALA A 323 16.02 -14.43 -1.89
C ALA A 323 16.14 -15.16 -3.23
N HIS A 324 15.06 -15.22 -4.02
CA HIS A 324 15.11 -15.78 -5.37
C HIS A 324 16.02 -14.97 -6.31
N PHE A 325 16.06 -13.66 -6.15
CA PHE A 325 16.95 -12.81 -6.93
C PHE A 325 18.42 -13.04 -6.54
N ALA A 326 18.72 -13.11 -5.24
CA ALA A 326 20.06 -13.39 -4.74
C ALA A 326 20.58 -14.75 -5.21
N LYS A 327 19.78 -15.82 -5.08
CA LYS A 327 20.09 -17.16 -5.61
C LYS A 327 20.30 -17.16 -7.13
N TRP A 328 19.53 -16.36 -7.86
CA TRP A 328 19.75 -16.18 -9.30
C TRP A 328 21.09 -15.51 -9.57
N CYS A 329 21.41 -14.41 -8.89
CA CYS A 329 22.70 -13.71 -9.05
C CYS A 329 23.90 -14.56 -8.64
N GLU A 330 23.77 -15.42 -7.61
CA GLU A 330 24.78 -16.39 -7.20
C GLU A 330 25.14 -17.36 -8.34
N GLY A 331 24.14 -17.86 -9.07
CA GLY A 331 24.36 -18.73 -10.23
C GLY A 331 25.17 -18.10 -11.37
N TYR A 332 25.27 -16.76 -11.40
CA TYR A 332 26.08 -15.99 -12.35
C TYR A 332 27.32 -15.36 -11.71
N GLY A 333 27.62 -15.66 -10.43
CA GLY A 333 28.79 -15.10 -9.74
C GLY A 333 28.75 -13.58 -9.54
N LEU A 334 27.56 -12.98 -9.48
CA LEU A 334 27.39 -11.52 -9.45
C LEU A 334 27.43 -10.92 -8.04
N LEU A 335 27.33 -11.74 -7.00
CA LEU A 335 27.24 -11.29 -5.62
C LEU A 335 28.46 -11.66 -4.80
N GLU A 336 28.77 -10.79 -3.86
CA GLU A 336 29.70 -11.11 -2.80
C GLU A 336 29.10 -12.13 -1.84
N ARG A 337 29.96 -12.93 -1.21
CA ARG A 337 29.55 -13.90 -0.19
C ARG A 337 28.77 -13.23 0.96
N SER A 338 29.16 -12.00 1.33
CA SER A 338 28.51 -11.18 2.35
C SER A 338 27.03 -10.92 2.07
N HIS A 339 26.66 -10.65 0.80
CA HIS A 339 25.26 -10.46 0.40
C HIS A 339 24.45 -11.74 0.56
N MET A 340 25.02 -12.88 0.16
CA MET A 340 24.36 -14.18 0.26
C MET A 340 24.11 -14.57 1.71
N GLU A 341 25.10 -14.36 2.58
CA GLU A 341 24.98 -14.60 4.03
C GLU A 341 23.90 -13.70 4.65
N ALA A 342 23.86 -12.41 4.30
CA ALA A 342 22.84 -11.49 4.79
C ALA A 342 21.43 -11.88 4.33
N VAL A 343 21.26 -12.24 3.05
CA VAL A 343 19.96 -12.69 2.53
C VAL A 343 19.51 -14.00 3.18
N ALA A 344 20.44 -14.95 3.40
CA ALA A 344 20.14 -16.20 4.10
C ALA A 344 19.74 -15.96 5.56
N ALA A 345 20.41 -15.04 6.26
CA ALA A 345 20.04 -14.64 7.62
C ALA A 345 18.63 -14.05 7.69
N LEU A 346 18.26 -13.22 6.71
CA LEU A 346 16.90 -12.68 6.59
C LEU A 346 15.85 -13.75 6.27
N GLU A 347 16.17 -14.69 5.39
CA GLU A 347 15.28 -15.84 5.06
C GLU A 347 15.07 -16.72 6.30
N ALA A 348 16.11 -16.98 7.08
CA ALA A 348 16.03 -17.70 8.34
C ALA A 348 15.22 -16.95 9.39
N GLN A 349 15.40 -15.62 9.51
CA GLN A 349 14.58 -14.80 10.40
C GLN A 349 13.10 -14.85 10.01
N ALA A 350 12.78 -14.63 8.73
CA ALA A 350 11.40 -14.70 8.23
C ALA A 350 10.75 -16.08 8.47
N THR A 351 11.53 -17.15 8.38
CA THR A 351 11.06 -18.52 8.65
C THR A 351 10.75 -18.74 10.13
N ARG A 352 11.65 -18.32 11.03
CA ARG A 352 11.40 -18.35 12.49
C ARG A 352 10.15 -17.56 12.87
N ASP A 353 10.03 -16.38 12.29
CA ASP A 353 8.92 -15.45 12.45
C ASP A 353 7.56 -16.04 12.03
N LEU A 354 7.53 -16.83 10.95
CA LEU A 354 6.34 -17.56 10.52
C LEU A 354 6.03 -18.74 11.44
N GLY A 355 7.06 -19.46 11.90
CA GLY A 355 6.92 -20.53 12.89
C GLY A 355 6.27 -20.03 14.17
N LEU A 356 6.74 -18.90 14.72
CA LEU A 356 6.14 -18.27 15.90
C LEU A 356 4.66 -17.89 15.69
N GLN A 357 4.31 -17.37 14.51
CA GLN A 357 2.90 -17.06 14.18
C GLN A 357 2.05 -18.33 14.10
N ALA A 358 2.58 -19.42 13.55
CA ALA A 358 1.88 -20.70 13.49
C ALA A 358 1.61 -21.25 14.91
N THR A 359 2.61 -21.24 15.79
CA THR A 359 2.47 -21.66 17.19
C THR A 359 1.45 -20.79 17.96
N GLN A 360 1.44 -19.48 17.71
CA GLN A 360 0.44 -18.57 18.28
C GLN A 360 -0.97 -18.93 17.83
N LEU A 361 -1.17 -19.18 16.53
CA LEU A 361 -2.47 -19.55 15.98
C LEU A 361 -2.95 -20.89 16.53
N GLU A 362 -2.07 -21.89 16.58
CA GLU A 362 -2.33 -23.20 17.17
C GLU A 362 -2.76 -23.08 18.63
N THR A 363 -2.05 -22.28 19.43
CA THR A 363 -2.39 -22.02 20.83
C THR A 363 -3.77 -21.38 20.97
N VAL A 364 -4.10 -20.39 20.14
CA VAL A 364 -5.43 -19.75 20.13
C VAL A 364 -6.52 -20.76 19.76
N MET A 365 -6.26 -21.62 18.77
CA MET A 365 -7.21 -22.66 18.36
C MET A 365 -7.43 -23.69 19.47
N MET A 366 -6.35 -24.14 20.12
CA MET A 366 -6.39 -25.04 21.26
C MET A 366 -7.23 -24.45 22.39
N LEU A 367 -6.95 -23.21 22.81
CA LEU A 367 -7.70 -22.55 23.89
C LEU A 367 -9.19 -22.40 23.55
N LYS A 368 -9.52 -22.07 22.31
CA LYS A 368 -10.91 -21.93 21.85
C LYS A 368 -11.66 -23.25 21.73
N ALA A 369 -10.95 -24.37 21.58
CA ALA A 369 -11.55 -25.69 21.46
C ALA A 369 -11.89 -26.30 22.83
N LEU A 370 -11.42 -25.71 23.93
CA LEU A 370 -11.68 -26.21 25.28
C LEU A 370 -13.18 -26.13 25.64
N PRO A 371 -13.72 -27.14 26.34
CA PRO A 371 -15.09 -27.07 26.86
C PRO A 371 -15.27 -25.88 27.80
N THR A 372 -16.39 -25.16 27.65
CA THR A 372 -16.68 -24.00 28.51
C THR A 372 -16.92 -24.47 29.95
N GLY A 373 -16.22 -23.87 30.92
CA GLY A 373 -16.37 -24.19 32.34
C GLY A 373 -15.55 -25.37 32.85
N ASP A 374 -14.79 -26.06 31.97
CA ASP A 374 -13.91 -27.16 32.38
C ASP A 374 -12.56 -26.62 32.90
N GLU A 375 -12.50 -26.36 34.21
CA GLU A 375 -11.29 -25.83 34.85
C GLU A 375 -10.09 -26.78 34.71
N ALA A 376 -10.29 -28.10 34.74
CA ALA A 376 -9.20 -29.06 34.66
C ALA A 376 -8.53 -29.03 33.28
N ALA A 377 -9.34 -29.00 32.22
CA ALA A 377 -8.84 -28.88 30.85
C ALA A 377 -8.15 -27.53 30.61
N VAL A 378 -8.75 -26.42 31.08
CA VAL A 378 -8.13 -25.10 30.96
C VAL A 378 -6.84 -25.01 31.76
N ARG A 379 -6.79 -25.56 32.97
CA ARG A 379 -5.56 -25.59 33.78
C ARG A 379 -4.46 -26.38 33.07
N ALA A 380 -4.73 -27.59 32.59
CA ALA A 380 -3.74 -28.38 31.87
C ALA A 380 -3.21 -27.66 30.63
N ALA A 381 -4.09 -27.02 29.86
CA ALA A 381 -3.71 -26.21 28.71
C ALA A 381 -2.82 -25.01 29.09
N LEU A 382 -3.17 -24.29 30.16
CA LEU A 382 -2.41 -23.12 30.62
C LEU A 382 -1.06 -23.49 31.24
N GLU A 383 -0.95 -24.62 31.93
CA GLU A 383 0.35 -25.13 32.39
C GLU A 383 1.25 -25.49 31.20
N GLY A 384 0.69 -26.06 30.12
CA GLY A 384 1.44 -26.40 28.91
C GLY A 384 2.06 -25.20 28.18
N ILE A 385 1.49 -24.00 28.35
CA ILE A 385 1.99 -22.76 27.74
C ILE A 385 2.59 -21.78 28.77
N TRP A 386 2.70 -22.19 30.03
CA TRP A 386 3.33 -21.37 31.07
C TRP A 386 4.81 -21.75 31.19
N ASN A 387 5.69 -20.80 30.90
CA ASN A 387 7.12 -20.99 31.10
C ASN A 387 7.47 -20.64 32.55
N GLU A 388 7.65 -21.66 33.39
CA GLU A 388 8.01 -21.48 34.80
C GLU A 388 9.37 -20.81 34.99
N ARG A 389 10.36 -21.14 34.14
CA ARG A 389 11.72 -20.59 34.25
C ARG A 389 11.73 -19.08 34.06
N ASP A 390 10.99 -18.61 33.06
CA ASP A 390 10.98 -17.21 32.66
C ASP A 390 9.73 -16.46 33.15
N CYS A 391 8.87 -17.12 33.94
CA CYS A 391 7.69 -16.55 34.58
C CYS A 391 6.76 -15.78 33.62
N HIS A 392 6.45 -16.34 32.45
CA HIS A 392 5.51 -15.75 31.50
C HIS A 392 4.81 -16.82 30.65
N PHE A 393 3.70 -16.45 30.01
CA PHE A 393 3.08 -17.31 28.99
C PHE A 393 3.92 -17.31 27.71
N ASP A 394 4.12 -18.48 27.10
CA ASP A 394 4.73 -18.63 25.79
C ASP A 394 3.86 -19.56 24.93
N PRO A 395 3.22 -19.06 23.86
CA PRO A 395 3.30 -17.70 23.32
C PRO A 395 2.51 -16.63 24.10
N TYR A 396 2.95 -15.37 24.02
CA TYR A 396 2.34 -14.19 24.68
C TYR A 396 1.73 -13.15 23.71
N SER A 397 1.30 -13.55 22.53
CA SER A 397 0.67 -12.62 21.58
C SER A 397 -0.66 -12.07 22.11
N ALA A 398 -1.10 -10.91 21.59
CA ALA A 398 -2.34 -10.27 22.02
C ALA A 398 -3.57 -11.19 21.88
N ASP A 399 -3.61 -12.04 20.84
CA ASP A 399 -4.70 -12.99 20.62
C ASP A 399 -4.66 -14.15 21.61
N VAL A 400 -3.46 -14.65 21.95
CA VAL A 400 -3.27 -15.70 22.96
C VAL A 400 -3.69 -15.20 24.33
N LEU A 401 -3.13 -14.06 24.78
CA LEU A 401 -3.46 -13.47 26.08
C LEU A 401 -4.94 -13.11 26.20
N SER A 402 -5.55 -12.63 25.11
CA SER A 402 -7.00 -12.39 25.07
C SER A 402 -7.81 -13.69 25.15
N SER A 403 -7.34 -14.78 24.54
CA SER A 403 -8.01 -16.07 24.59
C SER A 403 -7.91 -16.70 25.97
N ILE A 404 -6.74 -16.62 26.63
CA ILE A 404 -6.53 -17.01 28.03
C ILE A 404 -7.56 -16.32 28.93
N ALA A 405 -7.66 -14.99 28.83
CA ALA A 405 -8.60 -14.22 29.64
C ALA A 405 -10.07 -14.63 29.40
N VAL A 406 -10.44 -14.96 28.17
CA VAL A 406 -11.81 -15.40 27.83
C VAL A 406 -12.11 -16.77 28.43
N VAL A 407 -11.22 -17.75 28.27
CA VAL A 407 -11.47 -19.11 28.77
C VAL A 407 -11.46 -19.14 30.30
N SER A 408 -10.60 -18.37 30.95
CA SER A 408 -10.51 -18.30 32.41
C SER A 408 -11.65 -17.49 33.05
N ALA A 409 -12.32 -16.62 32.28
CA ALA A 409 -13.49 -15.88 32.75
C ALA A 409 -14.80 -16.66 32.65
N ALA A 410 -14.80 -17.88 32.08
CA ALA A 410 -16.00 -18.67 31.88
C ALA A 410 -16.73 -18.98 33.21
N GLU A 411 -18.05 -19.15 33.13
CA GLU A 411 -18.85 -19.69 34.23
C GLU A 411 -18.37 -21.13 34.53
N GLY A 412 -18.24 -21.48 35.80
CA GLY A 412 -17.68 -22.77 36.25
C GLY A 412 -16.21 -22.71 36.69
N MET A 413 -15.49 -21.61 36.45
CA MET A 413 -14.11 -21.42 36.92
C MET A 413 -14.09 -20.95 38.38
N SER A 414 -13.26 -21.57 39.22
CA SER A 414 -13.06 -21.19 40.62
C SER A 414 -12.33 -19.85 40.74
N ASP A 415 -12.62 -19.12 41.83
CA ASP A 415 -11.95 -17.84 42.10
C ASP A 415 -10.44 -18.02 42.31
N ALA A 416 -10.00 -19.13 42.93
CA ALA A 416 -8.58 -19.44 43.10
C ALA A 416 -7.87 -19.59 41.75
N PHE A 417 -8.50 -20.26 40.78
CA PHE A 417 -7.95 -20.39 39.45
C PHE A 417 -7.91 -19.05 38.70
N ARG A 418 -8.98 -18.27 38.78
CA ARG A 418 -9.02 -16.93 38.16
C ARG A 418 -7.93 -16.00 38.71
N ALA A 419 -7.73 -15.99 40.02
CA ALA A 419 -6.66 -15.23 40.67
C ALA A 419 -5.26 -15.68 40.21
N LEU A 420 -5.03 -16.99 40.08
CA LEU A 420 -3.77 -17.54 39.55
C LEU A 420 -3.50 -17.05 38.11
N VAL A 421 -4.51 -17.13 37.24
CA VAL A 421 -4.37 -16.69 35.84
C VAL A 421 -4.14 -15.18 35.76
N ALA A 422 -4.86 -14.38 36.57
CA ALA A 422 -4.65 -12.94 36.63
C ALA A 422 -3.22 -12.60 37.06
N ALA A 423 -2.69 -13.28 38.08
CA ALA A 423 -1.30 -13.12 38.53
C ALA A 423 -0.29 -13.48 37.43
N ARG A 424 -0.51 -14.58 36.70
CA ARG A 424 0.35 -14.99 35.57
C ARG A 424 0.30 -14.01 34.39
N LEU A 425 -0.86 -13.43 34.09
CA LEU A 425 -1.00 -12.37 33.07
C LEU A 425 -0.23 -11.10 33.47
N VAL A 426 -0.28 -10.71 34.74
CA VAL A 426 0.49 -9.58 35.26
C VAL A 426 1.99 -9.85 35.17
N LYS A 427 2.45 -11.05 35.56
CA LYS A 427 3.86 -11.44 35.39
C LYS A 427 4.30 -11.38 33.93
N THR A 428 3.47 -11.88 33.01
CA THR A 428 3.72 -11.79 31.56
C THR A 428 3.85 -10.33 31.11
N GLN A 429 2.98 -9.43 31.59
CA GLN A 429 3.08 -8.00 31.31
C GLN A 429 4.38 -7.37 31.85
N GLN A 430 4.80 -7.75 33.06
CA GLN A 430 6.01 -7.21 33.69
C GLN A 430 7.29 -7.70 33.00
N ARG A 431 7.31 -8.98 32.58
CA ARG A 431 8.52 -9.61 32.02
C ARG A 431 8.70 -9.36 30.53
N GLN A 432 7.64 -9.43 29.73
CA GLN A 432 7.74 -9.35 28.27
C GLN A 432 7.22 -8.03 27.68
N LEU A 433 6.16 -7.46 28.26
CA LEU A 433 5.48 -6.32 27.64
C LEU A 433 6.01 -4.95 28.10
N HIS A 434 6.41 -4.81 29.37
CA HIS A 434 6.95 -3.53 29.89
C HIS A 434 8.25 -3.09 29.22
N GLY A 435 9.13 -4.04 28.86
CA GLY A 435 10.38 -3.72 28.16
C GLY A 435 10.19 -3.22 26.72
N SER A 436 9.01 -3.44 26.13
CA SER A 436 8.67 -3.10 24.75
C SER A 436 7.63 -1.97 24.64
N GLY A 437 7.22 -1.37 25.76
CA GLY A 437 6.15 -0.36 25.80
C GLY A 437 4.74 -0.91 25.49
N LEU A 438 4.60 -2.24 25.44
CA LEU A 438 3.34 -2.92 25.16
C LEU A 438 2.56 -3.13 26.48
N GLN A 439 1.24 -3.13 26.38
CA GLN A 439 0.33 -3.42 27.50
C GLN A 439 -0.46 -4.70 27.23
N LEU A 440 -1.06 -5.25 28.28
CA LEU A 440 -2.02 -6.35 28.10
C LEU A 440 -3.13 -5.92 27.13
N PRO A 441 -3.57 -6.82 26.24
CA PRO A 441 -4.68 -6.53 25.36
C PRO A 441 -5.94 -6.26 26.18
N ARG A 442 -6.84 -5.41 25.67
CA ARG A 442 -8.02 -4.89 26.39
C ARG A 442 -8.82 -5.97 27.14
N ARG A 443 -8.98 -7.16 26.54
CA ARG A 443 -9.71 -8.28 27.18
C ARG A 443 -8.97 -8.85 28.38
N ALA A 444 -7.67 -9.11 28.24
CA ALA A 444 -6.82 -9.58 29.34
C ALA A 444 -6.67 -8.54 30.44
N LEU A 445 -6.50 -7.27 30.08
CA LEU A 445 -6.44 -6.17 31.04
C LEU A 445 -7.75 -6.04 31.83
N LYS A 446 -8.89 -6.13 31.15
CA LYS A 446 -10.20 -6.12 31.82
C LYS A 446 -10.33 -7.28 32.80
N PHE A 447 -9.98 -8.50 32.38
CA PHE A 447 -10.01 -9.69 33.24
C PHE A 447 -9.15 -9.50 34.51
N VAL A 448 -7.91 -9.04 34.35
CA VAL A 448 -7.01 -8.77 35.47
C VAL A 448 -7.60 -7.72 36.42
N ASN A 449 -8.14 -6.61 35.89
CA ASN A 449 -8.74 -5.56 36.70
C ASN A 449 -10.02 -6.01 37.42
N ASP A 450 -10.83 -6.85 36.78
CA ASP A 450 -12.06 -7.42 37.35
C ASP A 450 -11.72 -8.33 38.54
N GLU A 451 -10.66 -9.16 38.43
CA GLU A 451 -10.19 -10.01 39.53
C GLU A 451 -9.57 -9.20 40.68
N TYR A 452 -8.70 -8.23 40.40
CA TYR A 452 -8.18 -7.33 41.45
C TYR A 452 -9.29 -6.56 42.17
N SER A 453 -10.31 -6.12 41.43
CA SER A 453 -11.46 -5.43 42.01
C SER A 453 -12.29 -6.38 42.89
N ARG A 454 -12.40 -7.67 42.54
CA ARG A 454 -13.08 -8.68 43.36
C ARG A 454 -12.31 -8.94 44.65
N GLU A 455 -11.01 -9.17 44.57
CA GLU A 455 -10.15 -9.39 45.73
C GLU A 455 -10.19 -8.20 46.69
N LYS A 456 -10.15 -6.96 46.15
CA LYS A 456 -10.28 -5.74 46.97
C LYS A 456 -11.63 -5.67 47.69
N LYS A 457 -12.73 -5.99 47.01
CA LYS A 457 -14.07 -6.01 47.62
C LYS A 457 -14.17 -7.08 48.72
N GLU A 458 -13.61 -8.26 48.50
CA GLU A 458 -13.58 -9.32 49.52
C GLU A 458 -12.73 -8.95 50.72
N SER A 459 -11.56 -8.36 50.51
CA SER A 459 -10.69 -7.88 51.60
C SER A 459 -11.41 -6.85 52.46
N ILE A 460 -12.11 -5.88 51.83
CA ILE A 460 -12.94 -4.91 52.55
C ILE A 460 -14.06 -5.62 53.33
N LYS A 461 -14.74 -6.60 52.73
CA LYS A 461 -15.79 -7.38 53.41
C LYS A 461 -15.24 -8.13 54.63
N ARG A 462 -14.05 -8.73 54.52
CA ARG A 462 -13.37 -9.42 55.64
C ARG A 462 -12.97 -8.45 56.75
N MET A 463 -12.45 -7.27 56.41
CA MET A 463 -12.13 -6.24 57.40
C MET A 463 -13.38 -5.74 58.13
N LEU A 464 -14.47 -5.48 57.40
CA LEU A 464 -15.73 -5.06 58.00
C LEU A 464 -16.33 -6.13 58.92
N ALA A 465 -16.28 -7.40 58.51
CA ALA A 465 -16.72 -8.52 59.36
C ALA A 465 -15.88 -8.65 60.63
N ALA A 466 -14.55 -8.53 60.52
CA ALA A 466 -13.64 -8.57 61.67
C ALA A 466 -13.83 -7.38 62.63
N GLU A 467 -14.15 -6.20 62.09
CA GLU A 467 -14.47 -5.01 62.90
C GLU A 467 -15.82 -5.20 63.63
N GLN A 468 -16.80 -5.80 62.97
CA GLN A 468 -18.09 -6.09 63.56
C GLN A 468 -18.01 -7.13 64.70
N GLU A 469 -17.26 -8.22 64.49
CA GLU A 469 -16.98 -9.19 65.57
C GLU A 469 -16.23 -8.56 66.75
N LYS A 470 -15.30 -7.63 66.50
CA LYS A 470 -14.63 -6.88 67.58
C LYS A 470 -15.62 -6.02 68.35
N ARG A 471 -16.52 -5.31 67.67
CA ARG A 471 -17.54 -4.48 68.34
C ARG A 471 -18.51 -5.31 69.17
N GLU A 472 -18.94 -6.46 68.65
CA GLU A 472 -19.82 -7.39 69.38
C GLU A 472 -19.13 -7.97 70.63
N LYS A 473 -17.84 -8.34 70.54
CA LYS A 473 -17.06 -8.80 71.70
C LYS A 473 -16.82 -7.71 72.74
N THR A 474 -16.74 -6.44 72.33
CA THR A 474 -16.54 -5.31 73.26
C THR A 474 -17.84 -4.87 73.94
N GLN A 475 -19.01 -5.19 73.37
CA GLN A 475 -20.32 -4.94 73.99
C GLN A 475 -20.80 -6.10 74.89
N ALA A 476 -20.15 -7.27 74.83
CA ALA A 476 -20.46 -8.45 75.63
C ALA A 476 -19.61 -8.56 76.93
N THR A 477 -18.70 -7.61 77.16
CA THR A 477 -17.94 -7.39 78.40
C THR A 477 -18.39 -6.10 79.05
#